data_AF-A0A7W1Z311-F1
#
_entry.id   AF-A0A7W1Z311-F1
#
_cell.length_a   1.000
_cell.length_b   1.000
_cell.length_c   1.000
_cell.angle_alpha   90.00
_cell.angle_beta   90.00
_cell.angle_gamma   90.00
#
_symmetry.space_group_name_H-M   'P 1'
#
loop_
_entity.id
_entity.type
_entity.pdbx_description
1 polymer ?
#
loop_
_entity_poly.entity_id
_entity_poly.type
_entity_poly.pdbx_seq_one_letter_code
_entity_poly.pdbx_strand_id
1 'polypeptide(L)'
;MMNQPLLDLYKKHEPTIVAVKSRCQEEMEGPFLTAPNDDYWRSPKKVAFVGQETNGWTSETDIYAQMANYTHFNLGKEYYSSPFWNIIRKFEAALTGSTFSSAWLNLNRFDEGGGRPSRENQRILTELDFLLLEELTLINPAVVIFFTGPDYDHRITKLLEATQLEIENFPPRQLCRLRSPVLPSVIFRTYHPKYLRFSRLEQPVIEAIIALAEHG
;
A
#
# COMPACT_ATOMS: atom_id res chain seq x y z
N MET A 1 14.36 1.79 -17.57
CA MET A 1 12.99 2.21 -17.14
C MET A 1 13.04 2.54 -15.67
N MET A 2 12.28 3.54 -15.18
CA MET A 2 12.36 3.96 -13.77
C MET A 2 11.97 2.84 -12.77
N ASN A 3 11.13 1.90 -13.21
CA ASN A 3 10.72 0.73 -12.41
C ASN A 3 11.65 -0.49 -12.54
N GLN A 4 12.81 -0.38 -13.19
CA GLN A 4 13.74 -1.52 -13.34
C GLN A 4 14.17 -2.12 -11.99
N PRO A 5 14.50 -1.32 -10.95
CA PRO A 5 14.87 -1.89 -9.65
C PRO A 5 13.75 -2.70 -8.99
N LEU A 6 12.48 -2.31 -9.20
CA LEU A 6 11.32 -3.07 -8.72
C LEU A 6 11.17 -4.39 -9.48
N LEU A 7 11.31 -4.36 -10.80
CA LEU A 7 11.27 -5.58 -11.61
C LEU A 7 12.38 -6.56 -11.22
N ASP A 8 13.59 -6.05 -10.97
CA ASP A 8 14.73 -6.86 -10.54
C ASP A 8 14.49 -7.45 -9.15
N LEU A 9 13.91 -6.68 -8.22
CA LEU A 9 13.46 -7.16 -6.91
C LEU A 9 12.49 -8.34 -7.07
N TYR A 10 11.46 -8.19 -7.89
CA TYR A 10 10.45 -9.23 -8.07
C TYR A 10 11.01 -10.49 -8.72
N LYS A 11 11.84 -10.36 -9.75
CA LYS A 11 12.51 -11.51 -10.39
C LYS A 11 13.44 -12.24 -9.43
N LYS A 12 14.18 -11.49 -8.59
CA LYS A 12 15.03 -12.07 -7.55
C LYS A 12 14.23 -12.93 -6.57
N HIS A 13 13.02 -12.49 -6.20
CA HIS A 13 12.18 -13.17 -5.20
C HIS A 13 11.06 -14.04 -5.79
N GLU A 14 10.98 -14.18 -7.11
CA GLU A 14 9.98 -14.98 -7.81
C GLU A 14 9.91 -16.43 -7.28
N PRO A 15 11.03 -17.16 -7.06
CA PRO A 15 10.95 -18.50 -6.48
C PRO A 15 10.30 -18.52 -5.09
N THR A 16 10.55 -17.51 -4.27
CA THR A 16 9.94 -17.37 -2.93
C THR A 16 8.46 -17.07 -3.04
N ILE A 17 8.06 -16.15 -3.93
CA ILE A 17 6.65 -15.80 -4.16
C ILE A 17 5.87 -17.05 -4.59
N VAL A 18 6.40 -17.82 -5.55
CA VAL A 18 5.79 -19.06 -6.03
C VAL A 18 5.70 -20.10 -4.92
N ALA A 19 6.77 -20.32 -4.14
CA ALA A 19 6.80 -21.29 -3.06
C ALA A 19 5.88 -20.94 -1.87
N VAL A 20 5.67 -19.64 -1.60
CA VAL A 20 4.68 -19.20 -0.61
C VAL A 20 3.26 -19.42 -1.14
N LYS A 21 2.99 -19.01 -2.38
CA LYS A 21 1.67 -19.21 -3.02
C LYS A 21 1.28 -20.69 -3.04
N SER A 22 2.20 -21.58 -3.40
CA SER A 22 1.93 -23.03 -3.52
C SER A 22 1.60 -23.73 -2.19
N ARG A 23 1.87 -23.08 -1.05
CA ARG A 23 1.51 -23.60 0.27
C ARG A 23 0.13 -23.15 0.74
N CYS A 24 -0.44 -22.13 0.12
CA CYS A 24 -1.77 -21.66 0.46
C CYS A 24 -2.82 -22.69 0.05
N GLN A 25 -3.93 -22.72 0.79
CA GLN A 25 -5.14 -23.43 0.42
C GLN A 25 -5.93 -22.56 -0.55
N GLU A 26 -6.75 -23.19 -1.40
CA GLU A 26 -7.60 -22.51 -2.37
C GLU A 26 -6.84 -21.67 -3.42
N GLU A 27 -7.61 -21.04 -4.31
CA GLU A 27 -7.07 -20.24 -5.40
C GLU A 27 -6.71 -18.83 -4.90
N MET A 28 -5.43 -18.49 -5.04
CA MET A 28 -4.89 -17.20 -4.62
C MET A 28 -4.69 -16.28 -5.83
N GLU A 29 -5.26 -15.09 -5.78
CA GLU A 29 -5.20 -14.09 -6.86
C GLU A 29 -4.11 -13.04 -6.57
N GLY A 30 -3.33 -12.67 -7.59
CA GLY A 30 -2.11 -11.86 -7.48
C GLY A 30 -0.85 -12.56 -8.03
N PRO A 31 0.38 -12.08 -7.70
CA PRO A 31 0.69 -11.12 -6.63
C PRO A 31 0.48 -9.65 -7.01
N PHE A 32 0.21 -8.80 -6.02
CA PHE A 32 0.32 -7.35 -6.17
C PHE A 32 1.79 -6.94 -6.34
N LEU A 33 2.11 -6.33 -7.49
CA LEU A 33 3.44 -5.83 -7.81
C LEU A 33 3.33 -4.31 -8.07
N THR A 34 3.93 -3.49 -7.21
CA THR A 34 3.85 -2.03 -7.37
C THR A 34 4.58 -1.57 -8.63
N ALA A 35 3.97 -0.63 -9.35
CA ALA A 35 4.53 -0.05 -10.56
C ALA A 35 4.19 1.45 -10.63
N PRO A 36 4.88 2.31 -9.85
CA PRO A 36 4.67 3.76 -9.91
C PRO A 36 4.95 4.30 -11.32
N ASN A 37 4.16 5.26 -11.78
CA ASN A 37 4.40 5.90 -13.07
C ASN A 37 5.49 6.98 -12.96
N ASP A 38 5.85 7.60 -14.09
CA ASP A 38 6.91 8.61 -14.08
C ASP A 38 6.57 9.87 -13.26
N ASP A 39 5.29 10.19 -13.06
CA ASP A 39 4.88 11.35 -12.26
C ASP A 39 5.23 11.16 -10.79
N TYR A 40 5.18 9.92 -10.28
CA TYR A 40 5.73 9.60 -8.96
C TYR A 40 7.23 9.88 -8.89
N TRP A 41 7.99 9.42 -9.88
CA TRP A 41 9.44 9.54 -9.88
C TRP A 41 9.93 10.99 -10.05
N ARG A 42 9.19 11.81 -10.80
CA ARG A 42 9.45 13.23 -10.98
C ARG A 42 8.94 14.11 -9.83
N SER A 43 8.02 13.61 -9.01
CA SER A 43 7.46 14.38 -7.92
C SER A 43 8.54 14.77 -6.89
N PRO A 44 8.67 16.06 -6.51
CA PRO A 44 9.56 16.48 -5.44
C PRO A 44 9.22 15.84 -4.10
N LYS A 45 7.93 15.58 -3.86
CA LYS A 45 7.42 14.91 -2.67
C LYS A 45 6.71 13.64 -3.08
N LYS A 46 7.31 12.49 -2.75
CA LYS A 46 6.77 11.16 -3.07
C LYS A 46 5.83 10.68 -1.97
N VAL A 47 4.65 10.22 -2.35
CA VAL A 47 3.67 9.63 -1.44
C VAL A 47 3.34 8.20 -1.87
N ALA A 48 3.21 7.30 -0.90
CA ALA A 48 2.81 5.92 -1.10
C ALA A 48 1.56 5.59 -0.29
N PHE A 49 0.63 4.88 -0.91
CA PHE A 49 -0.60 4.40 -0.28
C PHE A 49 -0.59 2.87 -0.24
N VAL A 50 -0.78 2.30 0.95
CA VAL A 50 -0.78 0.86 1.17
C VAL A 50 -2.19 0.38 1.49
N GLY A 51 -2.81 -0.36 0.58
CA GLY A 51 -4.09 -1.03 0.77
C GLY A 51 -3.97 -2.39 1.48
N GLN A 52 -5.04 -3.17 1.46
CA GLN A 52 -5.12 -4.45 2.17
C GLN A 52 -4.71 -5.62 1.28
N GLU A 53 -5.44 -5.88 0.19
CA GLU A 53 -5.23 -7.01 -0.73
C GLU A 53 -5.67 -6.66 -2.18
N THR A 54 -5.48 -7.59 -3.12
CA THR A 54 -5.71 -7.42 -4.56
C THR A 54 -7.20 -7.36 -4.95
N ASN A 55 -8.10 -8.03 -4.24
CA ASN A 55 -9.55 -8.05 -4.54
C ASN A 55 -9.85 -8.53 -5.99
N GLY A 56 -9.28 -9.67 -6.36
CA GLY A 56 -9.44 -10.33 -7.66
C GLY A 56 -8.68 -9.69 -8.80
N TRP A 57 -7.75 -8.79 -8.49
CA TRP A 57 -6.97 -8.10 -9.50
C TRP A 57 -5.78 -8.92 -9.97
N THR A 58 -5.93 -9.47 -11.17
CA THR A 58 -4.87 -9.98 -12.08
C THR A 58 -3.98 -11.08 -11.47
N SER A 59 -3.81 -12.18 -12.20
CA SER A 59 -3.09 -13.35 -11.71
C SER A 59 -2.23 -13.97 -12.80
N GLU A 60 -1.34 -13.16 -13.39
CA GLU A 60 -0.39 -13.64 -14.39
C GLU A 60 0.68 -14.53 -13.76
N THR A 61 1.18 -15.47 -14.54
CA THR A 61 2.25 -16.38 -14.11
C THR A 61 3.64 -15.75 -14.22
N ASP A 62 3.86 -14.89 -15.22
CA ASP A 62 5.11 -14.19 -15.45
C ASP A 62 5.15 -12.86 -14.68
N ILE A 63 6.24 -12.61 -13.95
CA ILE A 63 6.43 -11.39 -13.14
C ILE A 63 6.33 -10.11 -13.98
N TYR A 64 6.87 -10.13 -15.20
CA TYR A 64 6.82 -8.95 -16.07
C TYR A 64 5.39 -8.67 -16.53
N ALA A 65 4.66 -9.70 -16.97
CA ALA A 65 3.25 -9.59 -17.34
C ALA A 65 2.39 -9.11 -16.15
N GLN A 66 2.62 -9.67 -14.96
CA GLN A 66 1.90 -9.27 -13.75
C GLN A 66 2.14 -7.79 -13.41
N MET A 67 3.39 -7.33 -13.45
CA MET A 67 3.74 -5.93 -13.18
C MET A 67 3.23 -4.99 -14.29
N ALA A 68 3.18 -5.46 -15.55
CA ALA A 68 2.66 -4.70 -16.68
C ALA A 68 1.17 -4.39 -16.53
N ASN A 69 0.37 -5.29 -15.92
CA ASN A 69 -1.04 -5.02 -15.62
C ASN A 69 -1.22 -3.80 -14.70
N TYR A 70 -0.44 -3.70 -13.62
CA TYR A 70 -0.50 -2.53 -12.71
C TYR A 70 0.05 -1.26 -13.37
N THR A 71 1.08 -1.40 -14.22
CA THR A 71 1.60 -0.29 -15.03
C THR A 71 0.53 0.26 -15.96
N HIS A 72 -0.17 -0.62 -16.68
CA HIS A 72 -1.23 -0.24 -17.62
C HIS A 72 -2.43 0.38 -16.90
N PHE A 73 -2.80 -0.16 -15.74
CA PHE A 73 -3.87 0.40 -14.94
C PHE A 73 -3.61 1.84 -14.47
N ASN A 74 -2.33 2.18 -14.27
CA ASN A 74 -1.86 3.55 -14.08
C ASN A 74 -2.68 4.32 -13.02
N LEU A 75 -2.79 3.73 -11.83
CA LEU A 75 -3.51 4.29 -10.68
C LEU A 75 -4.99 4.63 -10.99
N GLY A 76 -5.62 3.85 -11.88
CA GLY A 76 -7.02 4.01 -12.24
C GLY A 76 -7.32 5.28 -13.06
N LYS A 77 -6.36 5.77 -13.86
CA LYS A 77 -6.54 6.98 -14.68
C LYS A 77 -7.74 6.95 -15.61
N GLU A 78 -8.02 5.77 -16.16
CA GLU A 78 -9.17 5.52 -17.04
C GLU A 78 -10.26 4.70 -16.35
N TYR A 79 -10.15 4.52 -15.03
CA TYR A 79 -11.08 3.72 -14.23
C TYR A 79 -12.13 4.59 -13.55
N TYR A 80 -13.24 3.98 -13.13
CA TYR A 80 -14.26 4.71 -12.39
C TYR A 80 -13.71 5.21 -11.05
N SER A 81 -14.26 6.34 -10.57
CA SER A 81 -13.84 6.98 -9.32
C SER A 81 -14.37 6.20 -8.11
N SER A 82 -13.74 5.09 -7.76
CA SER A 82 -14.05 4.33 -6.55
C SER A 82 -13.75 5.16 -5.29
N PRO A 83 -14.36 4.86 -4.12
CA PRO A 83 -14.01 5.56 -2.87
C PRO A 83 -12.51 5.53 -2.55
N PHE A 84 -11.83 4.44 -2.92
CA PHE A 84 -10.38 4.30 -2.76
C PHE A 84 -9.63 5.33 -3.60
N TRP A 85 -9.86 5.35 -4.91
CA TRP A 85 -9.19 6.30 -5.81
C TRP A 85 -9.57 7.73 -5.51
N ASN A 86 -10.83 8.00 -5.17
CA ASN A 86 -11.28 9.36 -4.84
C ASN A 86 -10.54 9.96 -3.63
N ILE A 87 -10.34 9.19 -2.56
CA ILE A 87 -9.56 9.65 -1.39
C ILE A 87 -8.08 9.82 -1.74
N ILE A 88 -7.49 8.89 -2.52
CA ILE A 88 -6.11 9.01 -2.98
C ILE A 88 -5.91 10.30 -3.78
N ARG A 89 -6.83 10.65 -4.70
CA ARG A 89 -6.72 11.89 -5.48
C ARG A 89 -6.68 13.14 -4.59
N LYS A 90 -7.42 13.16 -3.47
CA LYS A 90 -7.37 14.28 -2.50
C LYS A 90 -6.01 14.38 -1.82
N PHE A 91 -5.45 13.26 -1.40
CA PHE A 91 -4.12 13.24 -0.79
C PHE A 91 -3.01 13.61 -1.76
N GLU A 92 -3.04 13.11 -3.00
CA GLU A 92 -2.05 13.48 -4.00
C GLU A 92 -2.12 14.97 -4.31
N ALA A 93 -3.32 15.51 -4.58
CA ALA A 93 -3.47 16.93 -4.88
C ALA A 93 -2.91 17.82 -3.76
N ALA A 94 -3.13 17.43 -2.49
CA ALA A 94 -2.63 18.16 -1.35
C ALA A 94 -1.12 17.97 -1.08
N LEU A 95 -0.60 16.75 -1.22
CA LEU A 95 0.76 16.41 -0.80
C LEU A 95 1.79 16.55 -1.92
N THR A 96 1.40 16.39 -3.18
CA THR A 96 2.30 16.44 -4.35
C THR A 96 1.98 17.60 -5.29
N GLY A 97 0.80 18.23 -5.16
CA GLY A 97 0.32 19.25 -6.08
C GLY A 97 -0.17 18.70 -7.42
N SER A 98 -0.30 17.38 -7.56
CA SER A 98 -0.74 16.70 -8.78
C SER A 98 -1.65 15.50 -8.45
N THR A 99 -2.26 14.89 -9.45
CA THR A 99 -3.02 13.64 -9.32
C THR A 99 -2.37 12.54 -10.14
N PHE A 100 -2.61 11.27 -9.77
CA PHE A 100 -1.98 10.10 -10.39
C PHE A 100 -0.44 10.13 -10.26
N SER A 101 0.09 10.62 -9.14
CA SER A 101 1.52 10.87 -8.92
C SER A 101 2.07 10.15 -7.67
N SER A 102 1.39 9.08 -7.25
CA SER A 102 1.74 8.29 -6.07
C SER A 102 2.20 6.87 -6.42
N ALA A 103 2.69 6.17 -5.41
CA ALA A 103 2.81 4.71 -5.46
C ALA A 103 1.59 4.06 -4.79
N TRP A 104 1.08 2.99 -5.40
CA TRP A 104 0.07 2.12 -4.81
C TRP A 104 0.69 0.77 -4.48
N LEU A 105 0.52 0.33 -3.24
CA LEU A 105 0.97 -0.95 -2.70
C LEU A 105 -0.19 -1.61 -1.96
N ASN A 106 -0.03 -2.89 -1.61
CA ASN A 106 -0.90 -3.58 -0.67
C ASN A 106 -0.07 -4.19 0.45
N LEU A 107 -0.69 -4.58 1.57
CA LEU A 107 -0.03 -5.34 2.63
C LEU A 107 0.02 -6.83 2.28
N ASN A 108 -1.12 -7.41 1.91
CA ASN A 108 -1.18 -8.76 1.34
C ASN A 108 -0.79 -8.70 -0.14
N ARG A 109 0.13 -9.58 -0.54
CA ARG A 109 0.46 -9.75 -1.97
C ARG A 109 -0.65 -10.46 -2.72
N PHE A 110 -1.45 -11.27 -2.05
CA PHE A 110 -2.51 -12.05 -2.64
C PHE A 110 -3.82 -11.86 -1.90
N ASP A 111 -4.91 -12.11 -2.60
CA ASP A 111 -6.24 -12.28 -2.03
C ASP A 111 -6.72 -13.73 -2.26
N GLU A 112 -7.78 -14.13 -1.55
CA GLU A 112 -8.40 -15.46 -1.66
C GLU A 112 -9.83 -15.27 -2.17
N GLY A 113 -10.09 -15.74 -3.39
CA GLY A 113 -11.41 -15.64 -4.04
C GLY A 113 -11.96 -14.21 -4.14
N GLY A 114 -11.12 -13.22 -4.43
CA GLY A 114 -11.48 -11.82 -4.51
C GLY A 114 -11.57 -11.11 -3.14
N GLY A 115 -11.15 -11.74 -2.06
CA GLY A 115 -11.37 -11.27 -0.70
C GLY A 115 -10.19 -11.47 0.25
N ARG A 116 -10.39 -11.03 1.50
CA ARG A 116 -9.37 -11.17 2.55
C ARG A 116 -9.03 -12.67 2.73
N PRO A 117 -7.74 -13.06 2.67
CA PRO A 117 -7.35 -14.45 2.88
C PRO A 117 -7.80 -14.99 4.23
N SER A 118 -8.03 -16.30 4.31
CA SER A 118 -8.31 -17.05 5.53
C SER A 118 -7.19 -16.86 6.56
N ARG A 119 -7.47 -17.17 7.83
CA ARG A 119 -6.43 -17.05 8.87
C ARG A 119 -5.23 -17.96 8.62
N GLU A 120 -5.44 -19.11 7.97
CA GLU A 120 -4.37 -20.03 7.63
C GLU A 120 -3.50 -19.47 6.51
N ASN A 121 -4.13 -19.05 5.40
CA ASN A 121 -3.42 -18.42 4.29
C ASN A 121 -2.73 -17.12 4.71
N GLN A 122 -3.34 -16.29 5.56
CA GLN A 122 -2.68 -15.09 6.11
C GLN A 122 -1.36 -15.43 6.82
N ARG A 123 -1.27 -16.54 7.57
CA ARG A 123 -0.02 -16.92 8.25
C ARG A 123 1.08 -17.24 7.23
N ILE A 124 0.75 -17.98 6.18
CA ILE A 124 1.67 -18.34 5.11
C ILE A 124 2.09 -17.09 4.32
N LEU A 125 1.13 -16.26 3.94
CA LEU A 125 1.37 -15.04 3.16
C LEU A 125 2.21 -13.99 3.89
N THR A 126 2.21 -13.98 5.23
CA THR A 126 3.08 -13.05 5.99
C THR A 126 4.56 -13.28 5.77
N GLU A 127 4.96 -14.46 5.25
CA GLU A 127 6.33 -14.71 4.82
C GLU A 127 6.78 -13.82 3.65
N LEU A 128 5.84 -13.16 2.95
CA LEU A 128 6.12 -12.19 1.89
C LEU A 128 6.08 -10.73 2.36
N ASP A 129 5.88 -10.47 3.66
CA ASP A 129 5.78 -9.09 4.18
C ASP A 129 7.05 -8.27 3.93
N PHE A 130 8.21 -8.94 3.89
CA PHE A 130 9.49 -8.29 3.60
C PHE A 130 9.50 -7.57 2.25
N LEU A 131 8.73 -8.06 1.25
CA LEU A 131 8.64 -7.41 -0.05
C LEU A 131 8.08 -5.99 0.08
N LEU A 132 7.11 -5.76 0.98
CA LEU A 132 6.60 -4.40 1.20
C LEU A 132 7.69 -3.44 1.67
N LEU A 133 8.52 -3.91 2.60
CA LEU A 133 9.59 -3.09 3.14
C LEU A 133 10.66 -2.83 2.08
N GLU A 134 11.04 -3.82 1.29
CA GLU A 134 11.98 -3.64 0.18
C GLU A 134 11.41 -2.70 -0.89
N GLU A 135 10.12 -2.83 -1.25
CA GLU A 135 9.42 -1.92 -2.16
C GLU A 135 9.46 -0.47 -1.64
N LEU A 136 9.03 -0.25 -0.39
CA LEU A 136 9.01 1.08 0.24
C LEU A 136 10.41 1.67 0.34
N THR A 137 11.42 0.84 0.60
CA THR A 137 12.83 1.26 0.65
C THR A 137 13.33 1.70 -0.72
N LEU A 138 13.02 0.94 -1.79
CA LEU A 138 13.45 1.25 -3.15
C LEU A 138 12.78 2.51 -3.70
N ILE A 139 11.47 2.67 -3.48
CA ILE A 139 10.74 3.82 -4.02
C ILE A 139 10.95 5.08 -3.17
N ASN A 140 11.35 4.89 -1.90
CA ASN A 140 11.73 5.93 -0.94
C ASN A 140 10.70 7.09 -0.86
N PRO A 141 9.46 6.81 -0.42
CA PRO A 141 8.44 7.84 -0.29
C PRO A 141 8.72 8.73 0.93
N ALA A 142 8.42 10.02 0.81
CA ALA A 142 8.45 10.93 1.95
C ALA A 142 7.29 10.66 2.92
N VAL A 143 6.14 10.26 2.39
CA VAL A 143 4.93 9.97 3.19
C VAL A 143 4.37 8.60 2.81
N VAL A 144 4.05 7.77 3.81
CA VAL A 144 3.37 6.48 3.63
C VAL A 144 2.06 6.48 4.40
N ILE A 145 0.96 6.13 3.75
CA ILE A 145 -0.36 6.05 4.38
C ILE A 145 -0.90 4.63 4.22
N PHE A 146 -1.01 3.92 5.34
CA PHE A 146 -1.64 2.61 5.43
C PHE A 146 -3.16 2.75 5.56
N PHE A 147 -3.87 2.30 4.53
CA PHE A 147 -5.33 2.22 4.43
C PHE A 147 -5.85 0.83 4.83
N THR A 148 -5.42 0.35 6.00
CA THR A 148 -5.63 -1.04 6.42
C THR A 148 -6.60 -1.17 7.59
N GLY A 149 -6.69 -0.17 8.46
CA GLY A 149 -7.39 -0.28 9.75
C GLY A 149 -6.57 -1.04 10.83
N PRO A 150 -7.08 -1.05 12.07
CA PRO A 150 -6.35 -1.47 13.27
C PRO A 150 -6.08 -2.97 13.34
N ASP A 151 -6.84 -3.78 12.61
CA ASP A 151 -6.66 -5.24 12.60
C ASP A 151 -5.30 -5.68 12.03
N TYR A 152 -4.63 -4.77 11.31
CA TYR A 152 -3.31 -4.99 10.74
C TYR A 152 -2.18 -4.36 11.56
N ASP A 153 -2.49 -3.67 12.67
CA ASP A 153 -1.51 -2.90 13.45
C ASP A 153 -0.32 -3.74 13.89
N HIS A 154 -0.55 -4.90 14.51
CA HIS A 154 0.51 -5.77 14.98
C HIS A 154 1.43 -6.23 13.84
N ARG A 155 0.88 -6.48 12.65
CA ARG A 155 1.66 -6.90 11.48
C ARG A 155 2.49 -5.74 10.94
N ILE A 156 1.90 -4.55 10.82
CA ILE A 156 2.57 -3.36 10.32
C ILE A 156 3.67 -2.91 11.29
N THR A 157 3.40 -2.87 12.60
CA THR A 157 4.40 -2.47 13.61
C THR A 157 5.55 -3.47 13.69
N LYS A 158 5.28 -4.76 13.56
CA LYS A 158 6.34 -5.78 13.47
C LYS A 158 7.19 -5.61 12.22
N LEU A 159 6.57 -5.45 11.05
CA LEU A 159 7.28 -5.29 9.77
C LEU A 159 8.16 -4.03 9.75
N LEU A 160 7.67 -2.94 10.31
CA LEU A 160 8.33 -1.64 10.28
C LEU A 160 9.12 -1.33 11.56
N GLU A 161 9.24 -2.27 12.49
CA GLU A 161 9.81 -2.04 13.84
C GLU A 161 9.24 -0.76 14.50
N ALA A 162 7.95 -0.50 14.27
CA ALA A 162 7.36 0.80 14.49
C ALA A 162 6.64 0.92 15.83
N THR A 163 6.76 2.09 16.45
CA THR A 163 5.94 2.49 17.60
C THR A 163 4.76 3.35 17.14
N GLN A 164 3.57 3.08 17.68
CA GLN A 164 2.39 3.91 17.44
C GLN A 164 2.45 5.18 18.30
N LEU A 165 2.19 6.31 17.66
CA LEU A 165 2.05 7.61 18.30
C LEU A 165 0.62 8.10 18.09
N GLU A 166 0.02 8.59 19.16
CA GLU A 166 -1.32 9.15 19.12
C GLU A 166 -1.36 10.45 18.30
N ILE A 167 -2.50 10.72 17.69
CA ILE A 167 -2.78 11.98 17.00
C ILE A 167 -3.94 12.64 17.73
N GLU A 168 -3.76 13.90 18.09
CA GLU A 168 -4.75 14.68 18.83
C GLU A 168 -6.12 14.63 18.13
N ASN A 169 -7.20 14.50 18.91
CA ASN A 169 -8.59 14.38 18.44
C ASN A 169 -8.93 13.08 17.71
N PHE A 170 -8.01 12.11 17.61
CA PHE A 170 -8.30 10.79 17.06
C PHE A 170 -8.01 9.68 18.08
N PRO A 171 -8.94 8.75 18.29
CA PRO A 171 -8.61 7.50 18.96
C PRO A 171 -7.50 6.78 18.18
N PRO A 172 -6.48 6.18 18.84
CA PRO A 172 -5.36 5.55 18.14
C PRO A 172 -5.77 4.49 17.12
N ARG A 173 -6.90 3.81 17.35
CA ARG A 173 -7.49 2.82 16.44
C ARG A 173 -8.04 3.41 15.14
N GLN A 174 -8.36 4.71 15.09
CA GLN A 174 -8.86 5.39 13.90
C GLN A 174 -7.73 5.97 13.05
N LEU A 175 -6.79 6.64 13.72
CA LEU A 175 -5.66 7.30 13.08
C LEU A 175 -4.50 7.32 14.09
N CYS A 176 -3.34 6.85 13.65
CA CYS A 176 -2.09 6.97 14.41
C CYS A 176 -0.93 7.26 13.47
N ARG A 177 0.11 7.91 14.00
CA ARG A 177 1.41 7.99 13.34
C ARG A 177 2.23 6.77 13.73
N LEU A 178 3.01 6.24 12.79
CA LEU A 178 3.97 5.18 13.04
C LEU A 178 5.37 5.77 12.96
N ARG A 179 6.14 5.62 14.04
CA ARG A 179 7.57 5.96 14.04
C ARG A 179 8.35 4.67 13.82
N SER A 180 9.02 4.58 12.68
CA SER A 180 9.82 3.43 12.26
C SER A 180 11.30 3.83 12.16
N PRO A 181 12.25 3.01 12.65
CA PRO A 181 13.67 3.24 12.40
C PRO A 181 14.12 2.72 11.02
N VAL A 182 13.35 1.85 10.37
CA VAL A 182 13.73 1.19 9.11
C VAL A 182 13.28 1.95 7.86
N LEU A 183 12.38 2.92 8.00
CA LEU A 183 11.97 3.82 6.92
C LEU A 183 12.08 5.28 7.38
N PRO A 184 12.71 6.17 6.58
CA PRO A 184 12.80 7.60 6.90
C PRO A 184 11.48 8.36 6.72
N SER A 185 10.45 7.70 6.18
CA SER A 185 9.16 8.30 5.83
C SER A 185 8.38 8.79 7.05
N VAL A 186 7.52 9.78 6.83
CA VAL A 186 6.40 10.07 7.74
C VAL A 186 5.29 9.05 7.46
N ILE A 187 4.96 8.22 8.45
CA ILE A 187 4.05 7.08 8.26
C ILE A 187 2.77 7.27 9.07
N PHE A 188 1.63 7.06 8.42
CA PHE A 188 0.31 7.06 9.07
C PHE A 188 -0.40 5.74 8.83
N ARG A 189 -1.26 5.35 9.79
CA ARG A 189 -2.19 4.24 9.64
C ARG A 189 -3.59 4.74 9.97
N THR A 190 -4.53 4.50 9.07
CA THR A 190 -5.96 4.79 9.25
C THR A 190 -6.83 3.68 8.65
N TYR A 191 -8.15 3.85 8.70
CA TYR A 191 -9.08 2.91 8.09
C TYR A 191 -9.01 2.88 6.57
N HIS A 192 -9.48 1.80 5.97
CA HIS A 192 -9.65 1.70 4.53
C HIS A 192 -10.61 2.81 4.01
N PRO A 193 -10.36 3.44 2.84
CA PRO A 193 -11.15 4.54 2.27
C PRO A 193 -12.66 4.31 2.25
N LYS A 194 -13.09 3.10 1.95
CA LYS A 194 -14.51 2.71 2.01
C LYS A 194 -15.11 2.97 3.41
N TYR A 195 -14.42 2.54 4.46
CA TYR A 195 -14.87 2.72 5.84
C TYR A 195 -14.81 4.19 6.27
N LEU A 196 -13.73 4.92 5.92
CA LEU A 196 -13.63 6.36 6.22
C LEU A 196 -14.84 7.14 5.70
N ARG A 197 -15.28 6.82 4.49
CA ARG A 197 -16.46 7.43 3.88
C ARG A 197 -17.75 7.07 4.62
N PHE A 198 -17.98 5.78 4.88
CA PHE A 198 -19.17 5.33 5.59
C PHE A 198 -19.27 5.89 7.01
N SER A 199 -18.14 6.03 7.70
CA SER A 199 -18.07 6.57 9.06
C SER A 199 -17.97 8.09 9.14
N ARG A 200 -18.02 8.81 7.99
CA ARG A 200 -17.87 10.28 7.91
C ARG A 200 -16.56 10.81 8.53
N LEU A 201 -15.51 9.98 8.50
CA LEU A 201 -14.17 10.31 8.99
C LEU A 201 -13.23 10.78 7.88
N GLU A 202 -13.65 10.70 6.62
CA GLU A 202 -12.82 11.03 5.44
C GLU A 202 -12.16 12.41 5.53
N GLN A 203 -12.96 13.48 5.69
CA GLN A 203 -12.44 14.85 5.74
C GLN A 203 -11.50 15.12 6.94
N PRO A 204 -11.89 14.84 8.20
CA PRO A 204 -11.02 15.13 9.33
C PRO A 204 -9.71 14.33 9.29
N VAL A 205 -9.73 13.08 8.81
CA VAL A 205 -8.50 12.28 8.66
C VAL A 205 -7.57 12.86 7.60
N ILE A 206 -8.12 13.30 6.46
CA ILE A 206 -7.33 13.93 5.38
C ILE A 206 -6.65 15.20 5.90
N GLU A 207 -7.41 16.09 6.56
CA GLU A 207 -6.87 17.35 7.11
C GLU A 207 -5.76 17.11 8.13
N ALA A 208 -5.97 16.17 9.06
CA ALA A 208 -4.97 15.84 10.08
C ALA A 208 -3.68 15.29 9.47
N ILE A 209 -3.78 14.37 8.50
CA ILE A 209 -2.61 13.80 7.85
C ILE A 209 -1.85 14.86 7.04
N ILE A 210 -2.55 15.73 6.28
CA ILE A 210 -1.90 16.78 5.49
C ILE A 210 -1.11 17.73 6.40
N ALA A 211 -1.75 18.24 7.47
CA ALA A 211 -1.10 19.16 8.40
C ALA A 211 0.16 18.54 9.03
N LEU A 212 0.09 17.26 9.43
CA LEU A 212 1.22 16.57 10.05
C LEU A 212 2.32 16.16 9.05
N ALA A 213 1.97 15.97 7.77
CA ALA A 213 2.90 15.61 6.72
C ALA A 213 3.68 16.80 6.15
N GLU A 214 3.26 18.05 6.42
CA GLU A 214 4.00 19.27 6.05
C GLU A 214 5.04 19.68 7.09
N HIS A 215 4.88 19.23 8.34
CA HIS A 215 5.72 19.60 9.49
C HIS A 215 6.60 18.47 10.03
N GLY A 216 6.66 17.32 9.34
CA GLY A 216 7.45 16.15 9.72
C GLY A 216 8.60 15.90 8.76
#